data_AF-A0A059F5J2-F1
#
_entry.id   AF-A0A059F5J2-F1
#
_cell.length_a   1.000
_cell.length_b   1.000
_cell.length_c   1.000
_cell.angle_alpha   90.00
_cell.angle_beta   90.00
_cell.angle_gamma   90.00
#
_symmetry.space_group_name_H-M   'P 1'
#
loop_
_entity.id
_entity.type
_entity.pdbx_description
1 polymer ?
#
loop_
_entity_poly.entity_id
_entity_poly.type
_entity_poly.pdbx_seq_one_letter_code
_entity_poly.pdbx_strand_id
1 'polypeptide(L)'
;MKILIAGAGGLSSEILKQLKFFKYFITVVDYDLIEVTNLNRTLFYTEKDINHLKTHVLNNLGYKTVDNKIQEVDLNNYDCIISTVDNLESRMDINLLFKDSNTPFLIDVGVKELKGHIKVVSKETSCLFCIKEVYDKEVVSCSNPRDDIIGNVVYFNSIMAGFVANVLLSIDKHDFIFVNLEDGLFIEKIKFKKEDDCIVCNKL
;
A
#
# COMPACT_ATOMS: atom_id res chain seq x y z
N MET A 1 -12.04 -11.37 -8.39
CA MET A 1 -10.66 -11.12 -7.92
C MET A 1 -10.66 -11.15 -6.39
N LYS A 2 -9.79 -11.97 -5.80
CA LYS A 2 -9.52 -12.05 -4.37
C LYS A 2 -8.29 -11.19 -4.06
N ILE A 3 -8.45 -10.20 -3.21
CA ILE A 3 -7.40 -9.24 -2.84
C ILE A 3 -7.07 -9.42 -1.36
N LEU A 4 -5.80 -9.55 -1.02
CA LEU A 4 -5.32 -9.38 0.35
C LEU A 4 -4.74 -7.98 0.49
N ILE A 5 -5.21 -7.21 1.47
CA ILE A 5 -4.59 -5.94 1.85
C ILE A 5 -3.78 -6.17 3.13
N ALA A 6 -2.48 -5.91 3.07
CA ALA A 6 -1.58 -5.94 4.21
C ALA A 6 -1.53 -4.55 4.85
N GLY A 7 -1.99 -4.47 6.10
CA GLY A 7 -2.13 -3.22 6.83
C GLY A 7 -3.57 -2.71 6.87
N ALA A 8 -3.96 -2.17 8.03
CA ALA A 8 -5.27 -1.63 8.36
C ALA A 8 -5.17 -0.16 8.83
N GLY A 9 -4.21 0.59 8.27
CA GLY A 9 -4.00 2.01 8.57
C GLY A 9 -4.84 2.98 7.74
N GLY A 10 -4.43 4.26 7.72
CA GLY A 10 -5.12 5.34 6.99
C GLY A 10 -5.20 5.12 5.48
N LEU A 11 -4.11 4.69 4.86
CA LEU A 11 -4.08 4.39 3.42
C LEU A 11 -4.99 3.21 3.06
N SER A 12 -4.91 2.12 3.84
CA SER A 12 -5.81 0.96 3.69
C SER A 12 -7.27 1.35 3.83
N SER A 13 -7.59 2.26 4.76
CA SER A 13 -8.96 2.75 4.95
C SER A 13 -9.53 3.43 3.71
N GLU A 14 -8.72 4.24 3.05
CA GLU A 14 -9.09 4.91 1.81
C GLU A 14 -9.21 3.94 0.63
N ILE A 15 -8.29 2.98 0.52
CA ILE A 15 -8.37 1.91 -0.49
C ILE A 15 -9.65 1.08 -0.28
N LEU A 16 -9.94 0.66 0.95
CA LEU A 16 -11.17 -0.09 1.28
C LEU A 16 -12.43 0.70 0.94
N LYS A 17 -12.46 2.01 1.24
CA LYS A 17 -13.57 2.90 0.90
C LYS A 17 -13.82 2.93 -0.61
N GLN A 18 -12.77 3.05 -1.41
CA GLN A 18 -12.89 3.06 -2.87
C GLN A 18 -13.25 1.69 -3.44
N LEU A 19 -12.57 0.64 -2.97
CA LEU A 19 -12.74 -0.71 -3.50
C LEU A 19 -14.10 -1.33 -3.12
N LYS A 20 -14.81 -0.79 -2.12
CA LYS A 20 -16.17 -1.24 -1.73
C LYS A 20 -17.19 -1.17 -2.87
N PHE A 21 -16.99 -0.29 -3.85
CA PHE A 21 -17.87 -0.18 -5.02
C PHE A 21 -17.57 -1.21 -6.12
N PHE A 22 -16.49 -1.98 -5.96
CA PHE A 22 -16.08 -3.02 -6.90
C PHE A 22 -16.50 -4.40 -6.38
N LYS A 23 -16.75 -5.36 -7.28
CA LYS A 23 -17.12 -6.74 -6.95
C LYS A 23 -15.89 -7.60 -6.58
N TYR A 24 -15.00 -7.06 -5.75
CA TYR A 24 -13.79 -7.75 -5.30
C TYR A 24 -14.02 -8.43 -3.94
N PHE A 25 -13.36 -9.57 -3.74
CA PHE A 25 -13.34 -10.27 -2.46
C PHE A 25 -12.10 -9.82 -1.69
N ILE A 26 -12.28 -8.88 -0.75
CA ILE A 26 -11.16 -8.24 -0.04
C ILE A 26 -11.01 -8.88 1.33
N THR A 27 -9.79 -9.30 1.67
CA THR A 27 -9.38 -9.67 3.02
C THR A 27 -8.34 -8.66 3.52
N VAL A 28 -8.45 -8.20 4.76
CA VAL A 28 -7.46 -7.33 5.40
C VAL A 28 -6.70 -8.12 6.44
N VAL A 29 -5.37 -8.10 6.39
CA VAL A 29 -4.49 -8.69 7.40
C VAL A 29 -3.72 -7.60 8.13
N ASP A 30 -3.84 -7.61 9.45
CA ASP A 30 -3.12 -6.71 10.37
C ASP A 30 -3.16 -7.36 11.77
N TYR A 31 -2.18 -7.04 12.62
CA TYR A 31 -2.08 -7.59 13.97
C TYR A 31 -1.98 -6.49 15.04
N ASP A 32 -1.99 -5.22 14.64
CA ASP A 32 -1.82 -4.10 15.54
C ASP A 32 -3.12 -3.76 16.28
N LEU A 33 -2.93 -3.20 17.47
CA LEU A 33 -3.98 -2.50 18.19
C LEU A 33 -4.14 -1.07 17.65
N ILE A 34 -5.33 -0.51 17.85
CA ILE A 34 -5.62 0.89 17.54
C ILE A 34 -4.99 1.78 18.60
N GLU A 35 -4.21 2.75 18.15
CA GLU A 35 -3.62 3.79 18.98
C GLU A 35 -4.29 5.17 18.74
N VAL A 36 -4.19 6.06 19.73
CA VAL A 36 -4.65 7.47 19.60
C VAL A 36 -4.06 8.13 18.35
N THR A 37 -2.80 7.85 18.06
CA THR A 37 -2.09 8.40 16.91
C THR A 37 -2.72 7.96 15.58
N ASN A 38 -3.51 6.87 15.53
CA ASN A 38 -4.15 6.42 14.30
C ASN A 38 -5.41 7.23 13.95
N LEU A 39 -6.06 7.83 14.94
CA LEU A 39 -7.38 8.47 14.79
C LEU A 39 -7.33 9.70 13.88
N ASN A 40 -6.17 10.35 13.74
CA ASN A 40 -6.00 11.53 12.89
C ASN A 40 -6.03 11.24 11.38
N ARG A 41 -5.88 9.97 10.98
CA ARG A 41 -5.72 9.59 9.57
C ARG A 41 -6.51 8.36 9.11
N THR A 42 -7.21 7.69 10.03
CA THR A 42 -7.89 6.42 9.76
C THR A 42 -9.39 6.59 9.92
N LEU A 43 -10.15 6.27 8.88
CA LEU A 43 -11.58 6.60 8.82
C LEU A 43 -12.49 5.69 9.66
N PHE A 44 -12.01 4.51 10.03
CA PHE A 44 -12.85 3.46 10.63
C PHE A 44 -12.79 3.38 12.15
N TYR A 45 -11.89 4.13 12.78
CA TYR A 45 -11.61 4.01 14.20
C TYR A 45 -12.04 5.25 14.97
N THR A 46 -12.51 5.03 16.18
CA THR A 46 -12.91 6.08 17.12
C THR A 46 -12.12 5.95 18.42
N GLU A 47 -12.23 6.93 19.31
CA GLU A 47 -11.60 6.87 20.64
C GLU A 47 -12.04 5.65 21.46
N LYS A 48 -13.25 5.12 21.22
CA LYS A 48 -13.76 3.92 21.91
C LYS A 48 -13.07 2.63 21.48
N ASP A 49 -12.36 2.67 20.36
CA ASP A 49 -11.71 1.50 19.77
C ASP A 49 -10.24 1.38 20.16
N ILE A 50 -9.70 2.35 20.92
CA ILE A 50 -8.31 2.32 21.38
C ILE A 50 -8.04 1.03 22.16
N ASN A 51 -6.90 0.39 21.92
CA ASN A 51 -6.49 -0.92 22.43
C ASN A 51 -7.31 -2.13 21.91
N HIS A 52 -8.23 -1.95 20.97
CA HIS A 52 -8.80 -3.06 20.21
C HIS A 52 -7.96 -3.35 18.96
N LEU A 53 -7.98 -4.59 18.49
CA LEU A 53 -7.38 -4.96 17.20
C LEU A 53 -8.03 -4.16 16.07
N LYS A 54 -7.21 -3.57 15.19
CA LYS A 54 -7.66 -2.86 13.99
C LYS A 54 -8.61 -3.73 13.16
N THR A 55 -8.23 -4.98 12.98
CA THR A 55 -9.00 -5.98 12.24
C THR A 55 -10.33 -6.34 12.89
N HIS A 56 -10.41 -6.38 14.21
CA HIS A 56 -11.68 -6.65 14.91
C HIS A 56 -12.71 -5.55 14.62
N VAL A 57 -12.30 -4.27 14.66
CA VAL A 57 -13.19 -3.16 14.31
C VAL A 57 -13.64 -3.23 12.84
N LEU A 58 -12.71 -3.52 11.93
CA LEU A 58 -13.04 -3.73 10.51
C LEU A 58 -14.01 -4.90 10.29
N ASN A 59 -13.84 -6.01 11.01
CA ASN A 59 -14.74 -7.15 10.92
C ASN A 59 -16.16 -6.79 11.37
N ASN A 60 -16.30 -5.98 12.44
CA ASN A 60 -17.59 -5.48 12.90
C ASN A 60 -18.28 -4.55 11.87
N LEU A 61 -17.50 -3.92 10.97
CA LEU A 61 -18.01 -3.15 9.83
C LEU A 61 -18.34 -4.01 8.60
N GLY A 62 -18.17 -5.34 8.69
CA GLY A 62 -18.49 -6.30 7.64
C GLY A 62 -17.36 -6.59 6.65
N TYR A 63 -16.12 -6.18 6.95
CA TYR A 63 -14.95 -6.58 6.16
C TYR A 63 -14.46 -7.97 6.58
N LYS A 64 -13.93 -8.76 5.64
CA LYS A 64 -13.23 -10.00 5.99
C LYS A 64 -11.83 -9.64 6.48
N THR A 65 -11.44 -10.13 7.66
CA THR A 65 -10.14 -9.83 8.25
C THR A 65 -9.40 -11.09 8.71
N VAL A 66 -8.09 -10.93 8.95
CA VAL A 66 -7.23 -11.93 9.58
C VAL A 66 -6.37 -11.22 10.62
N ASP A 67 -6.51 -11.62 11.88
CA ASP A 67 -5.88 -10.98 13.04
C ASP A 67 -4.46 -11.54 13.28
N ASN A 68 -3.63 -11.60 12.24
CA ASN A 68 -2.28 -12.17 12.28
C ASN A 68 -1.28 -11.33 11.48
N LYS A 69 -0.01 -11.70 11.57
CA LYS A 69 1.03 -11.26 10.64
C LYS A 69 0.79 -11.85 9.24
N ILE A 70 1.13 -11.10 8.20
CA ILE A 70 1.00 -11.57 6.81
C ILE A 70 1.84 -12.83 6.51
N GLN A 71 2.95 -13.02 7.23
CA GLN A 71 3.80 -14.22 7.19
C GLN A 71 3.02 -15.51 7.48
N GLU A 72 1.89 -15.42 8.20
CA GLU A 72 1.05 -16.55 8.59
C GLU A 72 -0.14 -16.77 7.63
N VAL A 73 -0.26 -15.95 6.59
CA VAL A 73 -1.32 -16.04 5.59
C VAL A 73 -0.80 -16.75 4.34
N ASP A 74 -1.51 -17.79 3.90
CA ASP A 74 -1.23 -18.43 2.62
C ASP A 74 -1.62 -17.51 1.46
N LEU A 75 -0.62 -16.82 0.91
CA LEU A 75 -0.77 -15.86 -0.18
C LEU A 75 -1.29 -16.50 -1.47
N ASN A 76 -1.14 -17.82 -1.65
CA ASN A 76 -1.62 -18.54 -2.84
C ASN A 76 -3.15 -18.47 -3.00
N ASN A 77 -3.89 -18.12 -1.94
CA ASN A 77 -5.34 -17.97 -1.98
C ASN A 77 -5.84 -16.67 -2.64
N TYR A 78 -4.91 -15.78 -3.03
CA TYR A 78 -5.22 -14.43 -3.51
C TYR A 78 -4.70 -14.20 -4.93
N ASP A 79 -5.45 -13.40 -5.69
CA ASP A 79 -5.08 -12.96 -7.04
C ASP A 79 -4.18 -11.72 -7.00
N CYS A 80 -4.25 -10.95 -5.91
CA CYS A 80 -3.49 -9.71 -5.72
C CYS A 80 -3.19 -9.50 -4.23
N ILE A 81 -1.98 -9.07 -3.92
CA ILE A 81 -1.61 -8.50 -2.62
C ILE A 81 -1.46 -6.99 -2.76
N ILE A 82 -2.06 -6.20 -1.86
CA ILE A 82 -1.83 -4.77 -1.76
C ILE A 82 -1.12 -4.50 -0.43
N SER A 83 0.15 -4.09 -0.49
CA SER A 83 0.94 -3.71 0.67
C SER A 83 0.73 -2.23 0.98
N THR A 84 0.28 -1.93 2.19
CA THR A 84 0.10 -0.55 2.70
C THR A 84 0.89 -0.29 3.98
N VAL A 85 1.83 -1.18 4.32
CA VAL A 85 2.69 -1.08 5.51
C VAL A 85 3.63 0.11 5.39
N ASP A 86 3.99 0.75 6.50
CA ASP A 86 4.68 2.04 6.51
C ASP A 86 6.21 1.95 6.69
N ASN A 87 6.76 0.77 6.94
CA ASN A 87 8.18 0.56 7.14
C ASN A 87 8.82 -0.28 6.01
N LEU A 88 10.08 0.04 5.70
CA LEU A 88 10.82 -0.58 4.59
C LEU A 88 11.02 -2.08 4.79
N GLU A 89 11.31 -2.51 6.02
CA GLU A 89 11.54 -3.92 6.37
C GLU A 89 10.32 -4.79 6.01
N SER A 90 9.14 -4.39 6.46
CA SER A 90 7.88 -5.10 6.19
C SER A 90 7.54 -5.11 4.70
N ARG A 91 7.84 -4.04 3.95
CA ARG A 91 7.67 -4.02 2.48
C ARG A 91 8.54 -5.08 1.82
N MET A 92 9.80 -5.17 2.24
CA MET A 92 10.77 -6.14 1.71
C MET A 92 10.37 -7.57 2.06
N ASP A 93 9.91 -7.81 3.29
CA ASP A 93 9.39 -9.12 3.72
C ASP A 93 8.17 -9.54 2.89
N ILE A 94 7.20 -8.64 2.69
CA ILE A 94 6.03 -8.91 1.85
C ILE A 94 6.45 -9.21 0.42
N ASN A 95 7.45 -8.49 -0.11
CA ASN A 95 7.98 -8.77 -1.44
C ASN A 95 8.62 -10.17 -1.53
N LEU A 96 9.34 -10.61 -0.50
CA LEU A 96 9.91 -11.96 -0.44
C LEU A 96 8.79 -13.02 -0.42
N LEU A 97 7.84 -12.89 0.52
CA LEU A 97 6.68 -13.79 0.62
C LEU A 97 5.90 -13.84 -0.70
N PHE A 98 5.68 -12.69 -1.33
CA PHE A 98 5.02 -12.59 -2.63
C PHE A 98 5.82 -13.31 -3.72
N LYS A 99 7.16 -13.17 -3.76
CA LYS A 99 7.98 -13.82 -4.79
C LYS A 99 7.95 -15.35 -4.63
N ASP A 100 7.90 -15.84 -3.40
CA ASP A 100 7.81 -17.28 -3.07
C ASP A 100 6.40 -17.87 -3.23
N SER A 101 5.35 -17.05 -3.35
CA SER A 101 3.97 -17.51 -3.59
C SER A 101 3.63 -17.68 -5.08
N ASN A 102 2.46 -18.22 -5.40
CA ASN A 102 1.90 -18.22 -6.76
C ASN A 102 0.96 -17.02 -7.02
N THR A 103 0.92 -16.04 -6.13
CA THR A 103 0.09 -14.85 -6.32
C THR A 103 0.56 -14.08 -7.57
N PRO A 104 -0.34 -13.70 -8.50
CA PRO A 104 0.05 -13.06 -9.76
C PRO A 104 0.79 -11.73 -9.64
N PHE A 105 0.29 -10.80 -8.81
CA PHE A 105 0.92 -9.49 -8.64
C PHE A 105 0.76 -8.90 -7.23
N LEU A 106 1.76 -8.12 -6.84
CA LEU A 106 1.83 -7.31 -5.64
C LEU A 106 1.73 -5.83 -6.04
N ILE A 107 0.95 -5.05 -5.31
CA ILE A 107 0.89 -3.60 -5.39
C ILE A 107 1.42 -3.06 -4.06
N ASP A 108 2.64 -2.55 -4.04
CA ASP A 108 3.19 -1.83 -2.90
C ASP A 108 2.81 -0.35 -3.00
N VAL A 109 2.21 0.19 -1.94
CA VAL A 109 1.76 1.58 -1.89
C VAL A 109 2.36 2.25 -0.67
N GLY A 110 2.97 3.42 -0.86
CA GLY A 110 3.55 4.19 0.24
C GLY A 110 3.15 5.64 0.19
N VAL A 111 3.03 6.22 1.37
CA VAL A 111 2.73 7.64 1.57
C VAL A 111 3.60 8.14 2.71
N LYS A 112 4.31 9.23 2.46
CA LYS A 112 5.00 10.05 3.45
C LYS A 112 4.57 11.49 3.19
N GLU A 113 3.86 12.08 4.15
CA GLU A 113 3.26 13.42 4.01
C GLU A 113 2.35 13.52 2.78
N LEU A 114 2.75 14.29 1.77
CA LEU A 114 2.03 14.48 0.51
C LEU A 114 2.79 13.93 -0.70
N LYS A 115 3.73 13.01 -0.44
CA LYS A 115 4.45 12.23 -1.45
C LYS A 115 4.09 10.77 -1.31
N GLY A 116 3.93 10.09 -2.43
CA GLY A 116 3.55 8.69 -2.43
C GLY A 116 3.95 7.97 -3.69
N HIS A 117 4.02 6.66 -3.58
CA HIS A 117 4.34 5.79 -4.70
C HIS A 117 3.39 4.61 -4.77
N ILE A 118 3.27 4.05 -5.97
CA ILE A 118 2.68 2.75 -6.24
C ILE A 118 3.70 1.97 -7.05
N LYS A 119 4.10 0.80 -6.56
CA LYS A 119 4.94 -0.16 -7.28
C LYS A 119 4.15 -1.44 -7.52
N VAL A 120 3.92 -1.75 -8.79
CA VAL A 120 3.36 -3.02 -9.24
C VAL A 120 4.49 -4.00 -9.53
N VAL A 121 4.42 -5.17 -8.91
CA VAL A 121 5.38 -6.26 -9.07
C VAL A 121 4.64 -7.49 -9.56
N SER A 122 5.05 -8.05 -10.69
CA SER A 122 4.65 -9.37 -11.14
C SER A 122 5.82 -10.35 -10.98
N LYS A 123 5.63 -11.59 -11.41
CA LYS A 123 6.73 -12.57 -11.46
C LYS A 123 7.83 -12.17 -12.44
N GLU A 124 7.48 -11.50 -13.52
CA GLU A 124 8.38 -11.14 -14.62
C GLU A 124 8.96 -9.72 -14.51
N THR A 125 8.36 -8.84 -13.71
CA THR A 125 8.84 -7.45 -13.56
C THR A 125 9.83 -7.27 -12.41
N SER A 126 10.46 -6.10 -12.39
CA SER A 126 11.30 -5.63 -11.28
C SER A 126 10.55 -5.69 -9.95
N CYS A 127 11.22 -6.22 -8.94
CA CYS A 127 10.67 -6.33 -7.58
C CYS A 127 11.11 -5.16 -6.70
N LEU A 128 10.67 -5.13 -5.44
CA LEU A 128 11.00 -3.99 -4.56
C LEU A 128 12.50 -3.87 -4.29
N PHE A 129 13.21 -5.00 -4.21
CA PHE A 129 14.69 -5.01 -4.10
C PHE A 129 15.40 -4.43 -5.32
N CYS A 130 14.84 -4.55 -6.54
CA CYS A 130 15.44 -3.93 -7.74
C CYS A 130 15.46 -2.40 -7.66
N ILE A 131 14.55 -1.81 -6.87
CA ILE A 131 14.42 -0.36 -6.75
C ILE A 131 14.60 0.12 -5.32
N LYS A 132 15.30 -0.66 -4.48
CA LYS A 132 15.44 -0.36 -3.05
C LYS A 132 16.01 1.03 -2.79
N GLU A 133 16.96 1.48 -3.60
CA GLU A 133 17.56 2.82 -3.48
C GLU A 133 16.54 3.96 -3.69
N VAL A 134 15.46 3.71 -4.44
CA VAL A 134 14.37 4.68 -4.61
C VAL A 134 13.64 4.91 -3.29
N TYR A 135 13.56 3.88 -2.44
CA TYR A 135 13.00 3.98 -1.09
C TYR A 135 13.96 4.61 -0.08
N ASP A 136 15.27 4.40 -0.24
CA ASP A 136 16.31 4.91 0.68
C ASP A 136 16.60 6.41 0.47
N LYS A 137 16.26 6.98 -0.70
CA LYS A 137 16.40 8.41 -0.94
C LYS A 137 15.35 9.19 -0.17
N GLU A 138 15.71 9.63 1.04
CA GLU A 138 15.01 10.71 1.72
C GLU A 138 15.05 11.96 0.85
N VAL A 139 13.91 12.27 0.22
CA VAL A 139 13.72 13.56 -0.42
C VAL A 139 13.59 14.58 0.71
N VAL A 140 14.68 15.30 0.99
CA VAL A 140 14.65 16.52 1.81
C VAL A 140 13.68 17.49 1.14
N SER A 141 12.52 17.75 1.75
CA SER A 141 11.66 18.84 1.34
C SER A 141 12.07 20.11 2.08
N CYS A 142 12.30 21.17 1.31
CA CYS A 142 12.24 22.53 1.84
C CYS A 142 10.80 23.00 1.61
N SER A 143 10.07 23.24 2.70
CA SER A 143 8.70 23.73 2.61
C SER A 143 8.68 25.17 2.12
N ASN A 144 8.28 25.37 0.86
CA ASN A 144 7.89 26.69 0.38
C ASN A 144 6.50 27.06 0.91
N PRO A 145 6.23 28.35 1.17
CA PRO A 145 4.88 28.84 1.43
C PRO A 145 3.98 28.47 0.25
N ARG A 146 2.79 27.96 0.55
CA ARG A 146 1.83 27.48 -0.44
C ARG A 146 0.57 28.36 -0.46
N ASP A 147 0.19 28.82 -1.65
CA ASP A 147 -1.03 29.61 -1.92
C ASP A 147 -2.23 28.72 -2.35
N ASP A 148 -2.14 27.40 -2.18
CA ASP A 148 -3.07 26.39 -2.69
C ASP A 148 -3.73 25.52 -1.58
N ILE A 149 -4.42 24.44 -1.99
CA ILE A 149 -5.22 23.55 -1.13
C ILE A 149 -4.39 23.07 0.06
N ILE A 150 -4.92 23.18 1.29
CA ILE A 150 -4.34 22.56 2.49
C ILE A 150 -4.56 21.05 2.40
N GLY A 151 -3.69 20.36 1.67
CA GLY A 151 -3.67 18.91 1.59
C GLY A 151 -3.26 18.32 2.94
N ASN A 152 -4.11 17.49 3.53
CA ASN A 152 -3.72 16.62 4.63
C ASN A 152 -3.44 15.20 4.11
N VAL A 153 -2.81 14.37 4.95
CA VAL A 153 -2.48 12.99 4.57
C VAL A 153 -3.71 12.15 4.23
N VAL A 154 -4.90 12.45 4.79
CA VAL A 154 -6.15 11.72 4.49
C VAL A 154 -6.64 12.02 3.07
N TYR A 155 -6.59 13.29 2.67
CA TYR A 155 -6.86 13.72 1.30
C TYR A 155 -5.89 13.07 0.32
N PHE A 156 -4.60 13.04 0.66
CA PHE A 156 -3.60 12.41 -0.21
C PHE A 156 -3.75 10.88 -0.28
N ASN A 157 -4.07 10.21 0.83
CA ASN A 157 -4.41 8.79 0.84
C ASN A 157 -5.62 8.49 -0.07
N SER A 158 -6.62 9.39 -0.10
CA SER A 158 -7.76 9.26 -1.01
C SER A 158 -7.32 9.33 -2.48
N ILE A 159 -6.38 10.21 -2.82
CA ILE A 159 -5.83 10.29 -4.19
C ILE A 159 -5.06 9.02 -4.54
N MET A 160 -4.19 8.55 -3.65
CA MET A 160 -3.41 7.33 -3.84
C MET A 160 -4.31 6.10 -4.01
N ALA A 161 -5.39 6.00 -3.24
CA ALA A 161 -6.40 4.95 -3.41
C ALA A 161 -7.05 4.97 -4.82
N GLY A 162 -7.22 6.15 -5.41
CA GLY A 162 -7.71 6.30 -6.80
C GLY A 162 -6.72 5.75 -7.82
N PHE A 163 -5.42 6.01 -7.63
CA PHE A 163 -4.39 5.41 -8.48
C PHE A 163 -4.32 3.89 -8.32
N VAL A 164 -4.49 3.36 -7.11
CA VAL A 164 -4.60 1.90 -6.89
C VAL A 164 -5.78 1.32 -7.66
N ALA A 165 -6.95 1.98 -7.65
CA ALA A 165 -8.09 1.55 -8.45
C ALA A 165 -7.79 1.56 -9.96
N ASN A 166 -7.09 2.60 -10.46
CA ASN A 166 -6.67 2.66 -11.87
C ASN A 166 -5.74 1.50 -12.26
N VAL A 167 -4.81 1.12 -11.39
CA VAL A 167 -3.94 -0.05 -11.59
C VAL A 167 -4.76 -1.33 -11.63
N LEU A 168 -5.65 -1.55 -10.65
CA LEU A 168 -6.48 -2.76 -10.57
C LEU A 168 -7.42 -2.91 -11.79
N LEU A 169 -7.90 -1.79 -12.34
CA LEU A 169 -8.72 -1.76 -13.56
C LEU A 169 -7.92 -1.85 -14.85
N SER A 170 -6.58 -2.01 -14.78
CA SER A 170 -5.69 -2.02 -15.95
C SER A 170 -5.78 -0.74 -16.81
N ILE A 171 -6.24 0.37 -16.23
CA ILE A 171 -6.23 1.70 -16.85
C ILE A 171 -4.78 2.21 -16.88
N ASP A 172 -4.03 2.00 -15.80
CA ASP A 172 -2.59 2.25 -15.76
C ASP A 172 -1.81 0.94 -15.94
N LYS A 173 -0.80 0.97 -16.83
CA LYS A 173 0.06 -0.17 -17.18
C LYS A 173 1.53 0.08 -16.82
N HIS A 174 1.82 1.18 -16.14
CA HIS A 174 3.15 1.43 -15.58
C HIS A 174 3.35 0.58 -14.34
N ASP A 175 4.59 0.21 -14.07
CA ASP A 175 4.92 -0.60 -12.91
C ASP A 175 5.33 0.26 -11.71
N PHE A 176 5.57 1.57 -11.92
CA PHE A 176 5.80 2.52 -10.86
C PHE A 176 5.13 3.84 -11.16
N ILE A 177 4.44 4.39 -10.16
CA ILE A 177 3.80 5.71 -10.19
C ILE A 177 4.29 6.46 -8.97
N PHE A 178 4.89 7.62 -9.15
CA PHE A 178 5.21 8.55 -8.08
C PHE A 178 4.28 9.76 -8.17
N VAL A 179 3.73 10.16 -7.03
CA VAL A 179 2.84 11.31 -6.91
C VAL A 179 3.40 12.21 -5.83
N ASN A 180 3.65 13.47 -6.18
CA ASN A 180 4.03 14.52 -5.26
C ASN A 180 2.92 15.59 -5.32
N LEU A 181 2.34 15.92 -4.17
CA LEU A 181 1.49 17.10 -3.95
C LEU A 181 2.12 18.07 -2.96
N GLU A 182 3.30 17.76 -2.44
CA GLU A 182 4.03 18.62 -1.51
C GLU A 182 4.59 19.87 -2.23
N ASP A 183 5.12 19.69 -3.43
CA ASP A 183 5.75 20.78 -4.20
C ASP A 183 4.84 21.25 -5.37
N GLY A 184 3.54 20.98 -5.28
CA GLY A 184 2.57 21.09 -6.37
C GLY A 184 2.26 19.73 -7.01
N LEU A 185 1.27 19.66 -7.91
CA LEU A 185 0.87 18.41 -8.55
C LEU A 185 1.91 17.92 -9.56
N PHE A 186 2.65 16.90 -9.17
CA PHE A 186 3.59 16.18 -10.02
C PHE A 186 3.30 14.68 -10.00
N ILE A 187 3.17 14.08 -11.19
CA ILE A 187 2.95 12.64 -11.36
C ILE A 187 4.00 12.13 -12.35
N GLU A 188 4.82 11.19 -11.89
CA GLU A 188 5.80 10.50 -12.71
C GLU A 188 5.41 9.02 -12.83
N LYS A 189 5.51 8.48 -14.05
CA LYS A 189 5.18 7.09 -14.32
C LYS A 189 6.36 6.42 -15.01
N ILE A 190 6.84 5.33 -14.42
CA ILE A 190 8.08 4.67 -14.82
C ILE A 190 7.79 3.18 -15.05
N LYS A 191 8.61 2.57 -15.91
CA LYS A 191 8.73 1.12 -16.03
C LYS A 191 10.13 0.71 -15.65
N PHE A 192 10.30 0.14 -14.47
CA PHE A 192 11.61 -0.29 -13.98
C PHE A 192 12.01 -1.63 -14.59
N LYS A 193 13.25 -1.70 -15.08
CA LYS A 193 13.85 -2.97 -15.50
C LYS A 193 14.26 -3.77 -14.27
N LYS A 194 14.27 -5.10 -14.42
CA LYS A 194 14.84 -6.00 -13.43
C LYS A 194 16.34 -5.74 -13.34
N GLU A 195 16.87 -5.62 -12.13
CA GLU A 195 18.32 -5.52 -11.89
C GLU A 195 18.96 -6.90 -12.07
N ASP A 196 20.08 -6.95 -12.80
CA ASP A 196 20.76 -8.20 -13.17
C ASP A 196 21.36 -8.92 -11.96
N ASP A 197 21.67 -8.21 -10.88
CA ASP A 197 22.24 -8.73 -9.64
C ASP A 197 21.20 -8.87 -8.50
N CYS A 198 19.91 -8.68 -8.80
CA CYS A 198 18.87 -8.71 -7.76
C CYS A 198 18.74 -10.10 -7.11
N ILE A 199 19.15 -10.18 -5.83
CA ILE A 199 19.16 -11.40 -5.03
C ILE A 199 17.80 -12.10 -4.89
N VAL A 200 16.69 -11.37 -5.01
CA VAL A 200 15.34 -11.94 -4.90
C VAL A 200 14.87 -12.44 -6.26
N CYS A 201 15.11 -11.63 -7.28
CA CYS A 201 14.60 -11.85 -8.61
C CYS A 201 15.41 -12.93 -9.36
N ASN A 202 16.60 -13.26 -8.88
CA ASN A 202 17.50 -14.28 -9.41
C ASN A 202 17.64 -15.52 -8.51
N LYS A 203 16.83 -15.65 -7.45
CA LYS A 203 16.71 -16.92 -6.74
C LYS A 203 16.19 -17.98 -7.71
N LEU A 204 17.05 -18.96 -8.00
CA LEU A 204 16.73 -20.19 -8.73
C LEU A 204 15.87 -21.12 -7.86
#